data_AF-A0A936JTN4-F1
#
_entry.id   AF-A0A936JTN4-F1
#
_cell.length_a   1.000
_cell.length_b   1.000
_cell.length_c   1.000
_cell.angle_alpha   90.00
_cell.angle_beta   90.00
_cell.angle_gamma   90.00
#
_symmetry.space_group_name_H-M   'P 1'
#
loop_
_entity.id
_entity.type
_entity.pdbx_description
1 polymer ?
#
loop_
_entity_poly.entity_id
_entity_poly.type
_entity_poly.pdbx_seq_one_letter_code
_entity_poly.pdbx_strand_id
1 'polypeptide(L)'
;MNTAKSFRGLCPRPRIVLDSRGFTLVEVMVSAIVLAITLVAFLGTVIQAYRIDEAARRRDQVRAVVQSFADDFSRMTITNPPSPFFQASIAASGAGLVWTGSTNDGSGLKFRLGNDLAAPEVTLTRWVQDMNEASGVPDDVRVNTSGIGREIVCRFEARWRVDNREQTYTLWVVRADT
;
A
#
# COMPACT_ATOMS: atom_id res chain seq x y z
N MET A 1 98.55 -28.08 11.46
CA MET A 1 97.63 -27.57 10.40
C MET A 1 96.27 -28.20 10.66
N ASN A 2 95.42 -27.57 11.49
CA ASN A 2 94.10 -28.09 11.84
C ASN A 2 93.04 -27.04 11.49
N THR A 3 92.21 -27.38 10.51
CA THR A 3 91.06 -26.62 10.00
C THR A 3 89.86 -26.75 10.93
N ALA A 4 89.44 -25.64 11.55
CA ALA A 4 88.20 -25.55 12.31
C ALA A 4 87.00 -25.36 11.36
N LYS A 5 86.02 -26.28 11.42
CA LYS A 5 84.74 -26.17 10.71
C LYS A 5 83.73 -25.37 11.55
N SER A 6 83.27 -24.26 10.97
CA SER A 6 82.21 -23.38 11.47
C SER A 6 80.83 -24.05 11.37
N PHE A 7 80.14 -24.21 12.50
CA PHE A 7 78.71 -24.55 12.54
C PHE A 7 77.87 -23.27 12.64
N ARG A 8 77.14 -22.94 11.56
CA ARG A 8 76.13 -21.88 11.56
C ARG A 8 74.89 -22.37 12.31
N GLY A 9 74.55 -21.68 13.39
CA GLY A 9 73.34 -21.92 14.16
C GLY A 9 72.09 -21.64 13.33
N LEU A 10 71.26 -22.67 13.15
CA LEU A 10 69.89 -22.52 12.67
C LEU A 10 69.05 -22.00 13.85
N CYS A 11 68.59 -20.74 13.77
CA CYS A 11 67.61 -20.24 14.73
C CYS A 11 66.31 -21.07 14.59
N PRO A 12 65.76 -21.60 15.70
CA PRO A 12 64.51 -22.35 15.66
C PRO A 12 63.36 -21.43 15.24
N ARG A 13 62.62 -21.83 14.20
CA ARG A 13 61.37 -21.16 13.80
C ARG A 13 60.35 -21.29 14.95
N PRO A 14 59.65 -20.21 15.33
CA PRO A 14 58.57 -20.30 16.30
C PRO A 14 57.45 -21.18 15.75
N ARG A 15 57.19 -22.28 16.45
CA ARG A 15 56.02 -23.12 16.19
C ARG A 15 54.80 -22.35 16.70
N ILE A 16 53.97 -21.85 15.78
CA ILE A 16 52.65 -21.31 16.13
C ILE A 16 51.84 -22.50 16.65
N VAL A 17 51.77 -22.62 17.97
CA VAL A 17 50.85 -23.53 18.64
C VAL A 17 49.48 -22.85 18.58
N LEU A 18 48.69 -23.20 17.56
CA LEU A 18 47.27 -22.91 17.57
C LEU A 18 46.67 -23.73 18.72
N ASP A 19 46.20 -23.04 19.75
CA ASP A 19 45.52 -23.63 20.90
C ASP A 19 44.19 -24.23 20.41
N SER A 20 44.23 -25.46 19.92
CA SER A 20 43.09 -26.21 19.42
C SER A 20 42.27 -26.78 20.58
N ARG A 21 41.62 -25.89 21.33
CA ARG A 21 40.53 -26.27 22.23
C ARG A 21 39.32 -26.59 21.38
N GLY A 22 39.11 -27.88 21.12
CA GLY A 22 37.92 -28.37 20.40
C GLY A 22 36.64 -28.00 21.15
N PHE A 23 35.57 -27.71 20.41
CA PHE A 23 34.25 -27.45 20.97
C PHE A 23 33.76 -28.65 21.77
N THR A 24 33.25 -28.41 22.96
CA THR A 24 32.58 -29.47 23.72
C THR A 24 31.24 -29.81 23.06
N LEU A 25 30.79 -31.06 23.15
CA LEU A 25 29.52 -31.50 22.57
C LEU A 25 28.34 -30.62 23.06
N VAL A 26 28.38 -30.22 24.33
CA VAL A 26 27.38 -29.33 24.94
C VAL A 26 27.38 -27.95 24.28
N GLU A 27 28.54 -27.38 24.00
CA GLU A 27 28.67 -26.06 23.36
C GLU A 27 28.10 -26.06 21.94
N VAL A 28 28.32 -27.15 21.18
CA VAL A 28 27.73 -27.31 19.84
C VAL A 28 26.21 -27.43 19.92
N MET A 29 25.68 -28.20 20.88
CA MET A 29 24.23 -28.34 21.07
C MET A 29 23.58 -27.01 21.44
N VAL A 30 24.16 -26.26 22.38
CA VAL A 30 23.65 -24.94 22.77
C VAL A 30 23.71 -23.97 21.60
N SER A 31 24.81 -23.94 20.85
CA SER A 31 24.96 -23.09 19.67
C SER A 31 23.91 -23.40 18.61
N ALA A 32 23.62 -24.69 18.37
CA ALA A 32 22.60 -25.11 17.44
C ALA A 32 21.19 -24.66 17.87
N ILE A 33 20.87 -24.75 19.17
CA ILE A 33 19.57 -24.30 19.71
C ILE A 33 19.43 -22.77 19.56
N VAL A 34 20.46 -22.02 19.95
CA VAL A 34 20.44 -20.55 19.83
C VAL A 34 20.32 -20.12 18.37
N LEU A 35 21.04 -20.79 17.47
CA LEU A 35 20.93 -20.55 16.03
C LEU A 35 19.52 -20.84 15.51
N ALA A 36 18.92 -21.97 15.91
CA ALA A 36 17.55 -22.32 15.51
C ALA A 36 16.53 -21.28 15.97
N ILE A 37 16.60 -20.83 17.23
CA ILE A 37 15.71 -19.79 17.76
C ILE A 37 15.89 -18.48 16.99
N THR A 38 17.14 -18.11 16.69
CA THR A 38 17.46 -16.89 15.93
C THR A 38 16.91 -16.96 14.50
N LEU A 39 17.02 -18.10 13.83
CA LEU A 39 16.47 -18.30 12.49
C LEU A 39 14.94 -18.21 12.47
N VAL A 40 14.26 -18.79 13.46
CA VAL A 40 12.80 -18.69 13.58
C VAL A 40 12.37 -17.25 13.84
N ALA A 41 13.06 -16.53 14.72
CA ALA A 41 12.80 -15.12 14.98
C ALA A 41 12.97 -14.28 13.70
N PHE A 42 14.06 -14.52 12.95
CA PHE A 42 14.30 -13.84 11.68
C PHE A 42 13.21 -14.12 10.65
N LEU A 43 12.81 -15.38 10.47
CA LEU A 43 11.71 -15.73 9.56
C LEU A 43 10.40 -15.02 9.94
N GLY A 44 10.11 -14.90 11.24
CA GLY A 44 8.97 -14.13 11.73
C GLY A 44 9.03 -12.66 11.30
N THR A 45 10.19 -12.01 11.41
CA THR A 45 10.35 -10.61 10.96
C THR A 45 10.17 -10.45 9.45
N VAL A 46 10.66 -11.41 8.65
CA VAL A 46 10.51 -11.39 7.19
C VAL A 46 9.04 -11.50 6.78
N ILE A 47 8.27 -12.40 7.41
CA ILE A 47 6.83 -12.55 7.13
C ILE A 47 6.08 -11.25 7.46
N GLN A 48 6.41 -10.61 8.58
CA GLN A 48 5.79 -9.32 8.94
C GLN A 48 6.14 -8.23 7.94
N ALA A 49 7.38 -8.16 7.45
CA ALA A 49 7.79 -7.21 6.43
C ALA A 49 7.00 -7.40 5.12
N TYR A 50 6.81 -8.65 4.68
CA TYR A 50 5.99 -8.95 3.50
C TYR A 50 4.53 -8.48 3.66
N ARG A 51 3.92 -8.71 4.83
CA ARG A 51 2.54 -8.26 5.09
C ARG A 51 2.40 -6.74 5.06
N ILE A 52 3.40 -6.03 5.58
CA ILE A 52 3.41 -4.55 5.56
C ILE A 52 3.55 -4.03 4.12
N ASP A 53 4.45 -4.61 3.33
CA ASP A 53 4.66 -4.20 1.93
C ASP A 53 3.41 -4.43 1.08
N GLU A 54 2.75 -5.59 1.22
CA GLU A 54 1.52 -5.88 0.49
C GLU A 54 0.38 -4.91 0.85
N ALA A 55 0.22 -4.59 2.14
CA ALA A 55 -0.77 -3.61 2.60
C ALA A 55 -0.48 -2.21 2.03
N ALA A 56 0.79 -1.82 1.95
CA ALA A 56 1.21 -0.55 1.36
C ALA A 56 0.87 -0.49 -0.15
N ARG A 57 1.22 -1.52 -0.92
CA ARG A 57 0.91 -1.59 -2.36
C ARG A 57 -0.58 -1.51 -2.63
N ARG A 58 -1.41 -2.19 -1.85
CA ARG A 58 -2.88 -2.14 -1.99
C ARG A 58 -3.40 -0.72 -1.73
N ARG A 59 -2.86 -0.02 -0.72
CA ARG A 59 -3.23 1.36 -0.43
C ARG A 59 -2.86 2.31 -1.58
N ASP A 60 -1.70 2.13 -2.18
CA ASP A 60 -1.26 2.94 -3.33
C ASP A 60 -2.13 2.69 -4.56
N GLN A 61 -2.54 1.43 -4.81
CA GLN A 61 -3.49 1.10 -5.87
C GLN A 61 -4.85 1.79 -5.66
N VAL A 62 -5.42 1.72 -4.45
CA VAL A 62 -6.67 2.43 -4.12
C VAL A 62 -6.52 3.92 -4.34
N ARG A 63 -5.42 4.50 -3.87
CA ARG A 63 -5.14 5.94 -4.05
C ARG A 63 -5.07 6.31 -5.53
N ALA A 64 -4.39 5.52 -6.35
CA ALA A 64 -4.30 5.76 -7.78
C ALA A 64 -5.67 5.72 -8.47
N VAL A 65 -6.52 4.74 -8.12
CA VAL A 65 -7.88 4.63 -8.66
C VAL A 65 -8.75 5.81 -8.21
N VAL A 66 -8.71 6.17 -6.92
CA VAL A 66 -9.48 7.31 -6.41
C VAL A 66 -9.00 8.62 -7.06
N GLN A 67 -7.70 8.77 -7.29
CA GLN A 67 -7.14 9.92 -7.98
C GLN A 67 -7.60 9.98 -9.44
N SER A 68 -7.64 8.86 -10.17
CA SER A 68 -8.13 8.88 -11.55
C SER A 68 -9.60 9.30 -11.64
N PHE A 69 -10.44 8.87 -10.69
CA PHE A 69 -11.83 9.34 -10.63
C PHE A 69 -11.97 10.80 -10.25
N ALA A 70 -11.10 11.30 -9.36
CA ALA A 70 -11.03 12.72 -9.05
C ALA A 70 -10.62 13.55 -10.28
N ASP A 71 -9.65 13.07 -11.04
CA ASP A 71 -9.19 13.72 -12.27
C ASP A 71 -10.29 13.70 -13.34
N ASP A 72 -11.01 12.59 -13.52
CA ASP A 72 -12.16 12.52 -14.43
C ASP A 72 -13.29 13.47 -14.01
N PHE A 73 -13.57 13.56 -12.71
CA PHE A 73 -14.55 14.51 -12.17
C PHE A 73 -14.15 15.97 -12.43
N SER A 74 -12.86 16.29 -12.32
CA SER A 74 -12.36 17.64 -12.62
C SER A 74 -12.59 18.03 -14.08
N ARG A 75 -12.66 17.06 -14.99
CA ARG A 75 -12.82 17.27 -16.45
C ARG A 75 -14.26 17.15 -16.94
N MET A 76 -15.16 16.56 -16.15
CA MET A 76 -16.53 16.26 -16.57
C MET A 76 -17.36 17.54 -16.75
N THR A 77 -18.04 17.74 -17.87
CA THR A 77 -18.99 18.86 -17.98
C THR A 77 -20.14 18.69 -16.98
N ILE A 78 -20.40 19.70 -16.14
CA ILE A 78 -21.50 19.68 -15.19
C ILE A 78 -22.78 19.97 -15.96
N THR A 79 -23.63 18.97 -16.14
CA THR A 79 -25.00 19.18 -16.62
C THR A 79 -25.91 19.51 -15.44
N ASN A 80 -26.98 20.27 -15.69
CA ASN A 80 -28.06 20.47 -14.72
C ASN A 80 -29.32 19.76 -15.22
N PRO A 81 -29.78 18.67 -14.58
CA PRO A 81 -29.28 18.07 -13.35
C PRO A 81 -27.96 17.29 -13.54
N PRO A 82 -27.17 17.08 -12.47
CA PRO A 82 -25.91 16.36 -12.53
C PRO A 82 -26.13 14.89 -12.95
N SER A 83 -25.48 14.47 -14.03
CA SER A 83 -25.52 13.08 -14.49
C SER A 83 -24.92 12.13 -13.44
N PRO A 84 -25.48 10.90 -13.27
CA PRO A 84 -24.85 9.89 -12.45
C PRO A 84 -23.47 9.54 -13.02
N PHE A 85 -22.43 9.77 -12.24
CA PHE A 85 -21.03 9.59 -12.65
C PHE A 85 -20.62 8.13 -12.69
N PHE A 86 -21.20 7.31 -11.81
CA PHE A 86 -21.11 5.87 -11.96
C PHE A 86 -22.28 5.42 -12.83
N GLN A 87 -21.98 5.14 -14.09
CA GLN A 87 -22.89 4.44 -14.99
C GLN A 87 -22.53 2.96 -14.96
N ALA A 88 -23.50 2.07 -14.71
CA ALA A 88 -23.24 0.64 -14.77
C ALA A 88 -22.89 0.27 -16.21
N SER A 89 -21.63 -0.13 -16.42
CA SER A 89 -21.23 -0.81 -17.64
C SER A 89 -21.30 -2.31 -17.40
N ILE A 90 -22.02 -3.02 -18.28
CA ILE A 90 -22.10 -4.48 -18.27
C ILE A 90 -20.74 -5.10 -18.67
N ALA A 91 -19.88 -4.33 -19.34
CA ALA A 91 -18.55 -4.75 -19.76
C ALA A 91 -17.46 -4.21 -18.82
N ALA A 92 -16.51 -5.07 -18.44
CA ALA A 92 -15.26 -4.68 -17.78
C ALA A 92 -14.58 -3.57 -18.59
N SER A 93 -14.21 -2.47 -17.93
CA SER A 93 -13.35 -1.49 -18.58
C SER A 93 -12.01 -2.19 -18.82
N GLY A 94 -11.50 -2.16 -20.06
CA GLY A 94 -10.29 -2.90 -20.47
C GLY A 94 -9.00 -2.55 -19.71
N ALA A 95 -9.08 -1.75 -18.65
CA ALA A 95 -8.00 -1.34 -17.76
C ALA A 95 -7.79 -2.28 -16.56
N GLY A 96 -8.34 -3.50 -16.57
CA GLY A 96 -8.14 -4.48 -15.48
C GLY A 96 -8.99 -4.21 -14.22
N LEU A 97 -9.92 -3.27 -14.29
CA LEU A 97 -10.96 -3.10 -13.27
C LEU A 97 -12.15 -3.97 -13.65
N VAL A 98 -12.30 -5.10 -12.94
CA VAL A 98 -13.44 -5.99 -13.09
C VAL A 98 -14.58 -5.46 -12.24
N TRP A 99 -15.64 -4.96 -12.88
CA TRP A 99 -16.86 -4.49 -12.24
C TRP A 99 -17.67 -5.69 -11.75
N THR A 100 -17.94 -5.77 -10.45
CA THR A 100 -18.67 -6.90 -9.85
C THR A 100 -20.04 -6.52 -9.29
N GLY A 101 -20.48 -5.25 -9.42
CA GLY A 101 -21.72 -4.76 -8.82
C GLY A 101 -22.61 -3.93 -9.76
N SER A 102 -23.92 -3.90 -9.47
CA SER A 102 -24.88 -2.98 -10.11
C SER A 102 -24.83 -1.60 -9.47
N THR A 103 -25.13 -0.54 -10.23
CA THR A 103 -25.16 0.86 -9.74
C THR A 103 -26.33 1.20 -8.82
N ASN A 104 -27.18 0.23 -8.45
CA ASN A 104 -28.57 0.53 -8.09
C ASN A 104 -28.93 0.52 -6.60
N ASP A 105 -27.97 0.63 -5.67
CA ASP A 105 -28.32 0.64 -4.23
C ASP A 105 -27.76 1.83 -3.45
N GLY A 106 -27.58 3.01 -4.07
CA GLY A 106 -27.12 4.21 -3.35
C GLY A 106 -25.80 4.03 -2.59
N SER A 107 -25.02 3.00 -2.93
CA SER A 107 -23.94 2.43 -2.11
C SER A 107 -22.56 2.46 -2.78
N GLY A 108 -22.46 3.08 -3.96
CA GLY A 108 -21.18 3.31 -4.66
C GLY A 108 -20.79 2.25 -5.68
N LEU A 109 -19.61 2.43 -6.26
CA LEU A 109 -18.99 1.61 -7.28
C LEU A 109 -18.11 0.52 -6.65
N LYS A 110 -18.33 -0.74 -7.01
CA LYS A 110 -17.55 -1.87 -6.49
C LYS A 110 -16.57 -2.42 -7.52
N PHE A 111 -15.32 -2.63 -7.12
CA PHE A 111 -14.27 -3.22 -7.94
C PHE A 111 -13.27 -4.01 -7.07
N ARG A 112 -12.44 -4.85 -7.68
CA ARG A 112 -11.39 -5.61 -6.98
C ARG A 112 -10.00 -5.06 -7.27
N LEU A 113 -9.13 -5.08 -6.27
CA LEU A 113 -7.72 -4.71 -6.41
C LEU A 113 -6.90 -5.90 -6.92
N GLY A 114 -6.97 -6.14 -8.22
CA GLY A 114 -6.26 -7.24 -8.90
C GLY A 114 -7.20 -8.24 -9.56
N ASN A 115 -6.61 -9.25 -10.19
CA ASN A 115 -7.32 -10.23 -11.02
C ASN A 115 -7.74 -11.51 -10.26
N ASP A 116 -7.37 -11.62 -8.98
CA ASP A 116 -7.69 -12.79 -8.16
C ASP A 116 -9.09 -12.68 -7.54
N LEU A 117 -9.79 -13.81 -7.39
CA LEU A 117 -11.03 -13.91 -6.63
C LEU A 117 -10.83 -13.63 -5.14
N ALA A 118 -9.62 -13.86 -4.63
CA ALA A 118 -9.24 -13.55 -3.25
C ALA A 118 -8.84 -12.07 -3.04
N ALA A 119 -8.79 -11.26 -4.11
CA ALA A 119 -8.47 -9.85 -4.00
C ALA A 119 -9.54 -9.09 -3.19
N PRO A 120 -9.14 -8.10 -2.37
CA PRO A 120 -10.09 -7.31 -1.61
C PRO A 120 -11.02 -6.52 -2.54
N GLU A 121 -12.32 -6.55 -2.24
CA GLU A 121 -13.31 -5.71 -2.87
C GLU A 121 -13.24 -4.30 -2.27
N VAL A 122 -13.23 -3.31 -3.15
CA VAL A 122 -13.25 -1.89 -2.84
C VAL A 122 -14.60 -1.34 -3.23
N THR A 123 -15.22 -0.59 -2.32
CA THR A 123 -16.43 0.19 -2.60
C THR A 123 -16.07 1.67 -2.63
N LEU A 124 -16.22 2.31 -3.79
CA LEU A 124 -16.02 3.72 -4.04
C LEU A 124 -17.35 4.47 -4.05
N THR A 125 -17.60 5.31 -3.06
CA THR A 125 -18.78 6.19 -3.05
C THR A 125 -18.39 7.60 -3.50
N ARG A 126 -19.35 8.30 -4.10
CA ARG A 126 -19.20 9.69 -4.54
C ARG A 126 -20.36 10.50 -3.99
N TRP A 127 -20.03 11.64 -3.38
CA TRP A 127 -20.99 12.62 -2.90
C TRP A 127 -20.69 13.94 -3.58
N VAL A 128 -21.67 14.54 -4.24
CA VAL A 128 -21.52 15.81 -4.95
C VAL A 128 -22.53 16.80 -4.40
N GLN A 129 -22.05 17.95 -3.95
CA GLN A 129 -22.87 18.99 -3.36
C GLN A 129 -22.45 20.35 -3.92
N ASP A 130 -23.42 21.23 -4.12
CA ASP A 130 -23.14 22.62 -4.46
C ASP A 130 -22.61 23.35 -3.22
N MET A 131 -21.71 24.31 -3.42
CA MET A 131 -21.18 25.11 -2.32
C MET A 131 -22.07 26.33 -2.10
N ASN A 132 -22.42 26.57 -0.84
CA ASN A 132 -23.10 27.80 -0.46
C ASN A 132 -22.06 28.93 -0.38
N GLU A 133 -22.10 29.87 -1.34
CA GLU A 133 -21.18 31.01 -1.41
C GLU A 133 -21.15 31.85 -0.13
N ALA A 134 -22.26 31.93 0.62
CA ALA A 134 -22.35 32.75 1.82
C ALA A 134 -21.68 32.10 3.05
N SER A 135 -21.66 30.77 3.12
CA SER A 135 -21.11 30.03 4.26
C SER A 135 -19.77 29.34 3.95
N GLY A 136 -19.45 29.11 2.67
CA GLY A 136 -18.33 28.27 2.24
C GLY A 136 -18.51 26.79 2.61
N VAL A 137 -19.74 26.37 2.89
CA VAL A 137 -20.07 25.00 3.31
C VAL A 137 -20.89 24.31 2.20
N PRO A 138 -20.67 23.01 1.93
CA PRO A 138 -21.56 22.23 1.06
C PRO A 138 -23.01 22.27 1.57
N ASP A 139 -23.96 22.62 0.71
CA ASP A 139 -25.37 22.81 1.07
C ASP A 139 -26.30 22.24 -0.01
N ASP A 140 -27.19 21.33 0.37
CA ASP A 140 -28.16 20.70 -0.53
C ASP A 140 -29.42 21.56 -0.75
N VAL A 141 -29.60 22.66 0.00
CA VAL A 141 -30.90 23.33 0.18
C VAL A 141 -30.96 24.73 -0.43
N ARG A 142 -29.82 25.44 -0.58
CA ARG A 142 -29.79 26.84 -1.03
C ARG A 142 -28.69 27.10 -2.04
N VAL A 143 -28.93 26.74 -3.30
CA VAL A 143 -28.05 27.11 -4.41
C VAL A 143 -28.47 28.49 -4.92
N ASN A 144 -27.80 29.54 -4.47
CA ASN A 144 -27.95 30.85 -5.10
C ASN A 144 -27.04 30.92 -6.33
N THR A 145 -27.55 30.49 -7.49
CA THR A 145 -26.81 30.44 -8.77
C THR A 145 -26.66 31.79 -9.47
N SER A 146 -27.04 32.91 -8.84
CA SER A 146 -27.27 34.18 -9.55
C SER A 146 -26.04 35.10 -9.68
N GLY A 147 -24.88 34.75 -9.14
CA GLY A 147 -23.79 35.70 -8.95
C GLY A 147 -22.43 35.35 -9.56
N ILE A 148 -21.77 34.28 -9.09
CA ILE A 148 -20.31 34.16 -9.24
C ILE A 148 -19.87 32.69 -9.37
N GLY A 149 -20.25 32.01 -10.46
CA GLY A 149 -19.75 30.66 -10.76
C GLY A 149 -20.24 29.59 -9.78
N ARG A 150 -20.59 28.41 -10.28
CA ARG A 150 -21.13 27.34 -9.42
C ARG A 150 -19.95 26.54 -8.86
N GLU A 151 -19.61 26.67 -7.58
CA GLU A 151 -18.63 25.76 -6.97
C GLU A 151 -19.29 24.44 -6.56
N ILE A 152 -18.64 23.33 -6.91
CA ILE A 152 -19.07 21.97 -6.60
C ILE A 152 -17.99 21.27 -5.78
N VAL A 153 -18.42 20.68 -4.66
CA VAL A 153 -17.58 19.84 -3.82
C VAL A 153 -17.92 18.38 -4.07
N CYS A 154 -16.89 17.57 -4.31
CA CYS A 154 -16.99 16.14 -4.49
C CYS A 154 -16.16 15.40 -3.44
N ARG A 155 -16.77 14.44 -2.77
CA ARG A 155 -16.11 13.50 -1.86
C ARG A 155 -16.08 12.12 -2.49
N PHE A 156 -14.87 11.60 -2.71
CA PHE A 156 -14.63 10.21 -3.04
C PHE A 156 -14.24 9.45 -1.79
N GLU A 157 -14.88 8.32 -1.54
CA GLU A 157 -14.55 7.46 -0.41
C GLU A 157 -14.45 6.01 -0.85
N ALA A 158 -13.25 5.43 -0.70
CA ALA A 158 -12.97 4.03 -0.96
C ALA A 158 -12.90 3.26 0.37
N ARG A 159 -13.68 2.19 0.48
CA ARG A 159 -13.67 1.25 1.61
C ARG A 159 -13.23 -0.12 1.15
N TRP A 160 -12.31 -0.75 1.88
CA TRP A 160 -11.87 -2.11 1.61
C TRP A 160 -11.48 -2.84 2.90
N ARG A 161 -11.32 -4.16 2.85
CA ARG A 161 -10.98 -4.98 4.02
C ARG A 161 -9.65 -5.72 3.80
N VAL A 162 -8.76 -5.65 4.79
CA VAL A 162 -7.49 -6.40 4.83
C VAL A 162 -7.38 -7.06 6.20
N ASP A 163 -7.14 -8.38 6.24
CA ASP A 163 -7.02 -9.13 7.51
C ASP A 163 -8.17 -8.89 8.49
N ASN A 164 -9.40 -8.87 7.96
CA ASN A 164 -10.63 -8.56 8.70
C ASN A 164 -10.71 -7.16 9.31
N ARG A 165 -9.81 -6.24 8.93
CA ARG A 165 -9.84 -4.82 9.30
C ARG A 165 -10.35 -4.01 8.13
N GLU A 166 -11.35 -3.17 8.37
CA GLU A 166 -11.83 -2.20 7.40
C GLU A 166 -10.86 -1.02 7.31
N GLN A 167 -10.59 -0.60 6.09
CA GLN A 167 -9.73 0.52 5.73
C GLN A 167 -10.55 1.48 4.88
N THR A 168 -10.38 2.77 5.15
CA THR A 168 -11.10 3.84 4.46
C THR A 168 -10.11 4.86 3.95
N TYR A 169 -10.26 5.25 2.69
CA TYR A 169 -9.54 6.35 2.07
C TYR A 169 -10.54 7.37 1.53
N THR A 170 -10.38 8.63 1.91
CA THR A 170 -11.28 9.71 1.50
C THR A 170 -10.48 10.79 0.81
N LEU A 171 -10.99 11.26 -0.33
CA LEU A 171 -10.44 12.37 -1.09
C LEU A 171 -11.54 13.41 -1.35
N TRP A 172 -11.23 14.67 -1.09
CA TRP A 172 -12.10 15.80 -1.38
C TRP A 172 -11.57 16.56 -2.59
N VAL A 173 -12.46 16.87 -3.52
CA VAL A 173 -12.16 17.61 -4.75
C VAL A 173 -13.14 18.77 -4.82
N VAL A 174 -12.61 19.98 -4.92
CA VAL A 174 -13.43 21.19 -5.11
C VAL A 174 -13.17 21.70 -6.52
N ARG A 175 -14.23 22.09 -7.21
CA ARG A 175 -14.15 22.66 -8.55
C ARG A 175 -15.10 23.82 -8.68
N ALA A 176 -14.64 24.90 -9.30
CA ALA A 176 -15.50 25.95 -9.83
C ALA A 176 -16.03 25.57 -11.22
N ASP A 177 -17.33 25.74 -11.44
CA ASP A 177 -17.98 25.68 -12.74
C ASP A 177 -17.93 27.10 -13.33
N THR A 178 -17.04 27.28 -14.30
CA THR A 178 -16.86 28.52 -15.07
C THR A 178 -17.70 28.52 -16.33
#